data_AF-A0A3B0UVY0-F1
#
_entry.id   AF-A0A3B0UVY0-F1
#
_cell.length_a   1.000
_cell.length_b   1.000
_cell.length_c   1.000
_cell.angle_alpha   90.00
_cell.angle_beta   90.00
_cell.angle_gamma   90.00
#
_symmetry.space_group_name_H-M   'P 1'
#
loop_
_entity.id
_entity.type
_entity.pdbx_description
1 polymer ?
#
loop_
_entity_poly.entity_id
_entity_poly.type
_entity_poly.pdbx_seq_one_letter_code
_entity_poly.pdbx_strand_id
1 'polypeptide(L)'
;MKTFFKILVIVIILGIFGYTLYYLWDKSKEEPVVYKTETPFVTNIIKKTVATGSVVPRKEIDIKPVVSGIISAIYVQEGQMVKKGDLIAKIR
;
A
#
# COMPACT_ATOMS: atom_id res chain seq x y z
N MET A 1 39.76 -1.90 -65.07
CA MET A 1 39.04 -2.21 -63.82
C MET A 1 39.33 -1.26 -62.65
N LYS A 2 40.51 -0.61 -62.55
CA LYS A 2 40.86 0.27 -61.41
C LYS A 2 39.99 1.55 -61.30
N THR A 3 39.59 2.15 -62.42
CA THR A 3 38.79 3.39 -62.45
C THR A 3 37.32 3.15 -62.07
N PHE A 4 36.74 2.03 -62.52
CA PHE A 4 35.39 1.62 -62.12
C PHE A 4 35.31 1.37 -60.62
N PHE A 5 36.30 0.70 -60.03
CA PHE A 5 36.38 0.49 -58.59
C PHE A 5 36.50 1.81 -57.81
N LYS A 6 37.26 2.80 -58.31
CA LYS A 6 37.34 4.14 -57.69
C LYS A 6 36.00 4.87 -57.71
N ILE A 7 35.29 4.84 -58.84
CA ILE A 7 33.97 5.48 -58.97
C ILE A 7 32.93 4.79 -58.08
N LEU A 8 32.94 3.45 -58.03
CA LEU A 8 32.07 2.67 -57.15
C LEU A 8 32.28 3.04 -55.68
N VAL A 9 33.54 3.15 -55.23
CA VAL A 9 33.88 3.54 -53.86
C VAL A 9 33.41 4.97 -53.55
N ILE A 10 33.54 5.91 -54.47
CA ILE A 10 33.06 7.29 -54.30
C ILE A 10 31.53 7.35 -54.16
N VAL A 11 30.80 6.60 -54.98
CA VAL A 11 29.34 6.54 -54.92
C VAL A 11 28.88 5.92 -53.59
N ILE A 12 29.55 4.87 -53.12
CA ILE A 12 29.28 4.25 -51.83
C ILE A 12 29.51 5.25 -50.69
N ILE A 13 30.61 5.99 -50.72
CA ILE A 13 30.92 7.01 -49.71
C ILE A 13 29.86 8.12 -49.70
N LEU A 14 29.44 8.61 -50.87
CA LEU A 14 28.39 9.63 -50.98
C LEU A 14 27.03 9.11 -50.51
N GLY A 15 26.70 7.84 -50.79
CA GLY A 15 25.48 7.20 -50.30
C GLY A 15 25.46 7.06 -48.78
N ILE A 16 26.58 6.63 -48.19
CA ILE A 16 26.73 6.54 -46.73
C ILE A 16 26.62 7.94 -46.12
N PHE A 17 27.27 8.95 -46.71
CA PHE A 17 27.24 10.31 -46.20
C PHE A 17 25.82 10.90 -46.23
N GLY A 18 25.10 10.75 -47.35
CA GLY A 18 23.71 11.18 -47.46
C GLY A 18 22.78 10.47 -46.47
N TYR A 19 22.96 9.17 -46.28
CA TYR A 19 22.19 8.38 -45.31
C TYR A 19 22.45 8.86 -43.87
N THR A 20 23.71 9.12 -43.50
CA THR A 20 24.05 9.59 -42.15
C THR A 20 23.49 10.97 -41.85
N LEU A 21 23.47 11.89 -42.83
CA LEU A 21 22.88 13.22 -42.67
C LEU A 21 21.35 13.13 -42.51
N TYR A 22 20.69 12.28 -43.29
CA TYR A 22 19.25 12.06 -43.16
C TYR A 22 18.89 11.42 -41.81
N TYR A 23 19.63 10.40 -41.40
CA TYR A 23 19.44 9.72 -40.11
C TYR A 23 19.66 10.66 -38.92
N LEU A 24 20.68 11.52 -38.99
CA LEU A 24 20.97 12.48 -37.93
C LEU A 24 19.90 13.59 -37.86
N TRP A 25 19.37 14.02 -39.00
CA TRP A 25 18.28 15.01 -39.02
C TRP A 25 16.98 14.42 -38.46
N ASP A 26 16.65 13.18 -38.80
CA ASP A 26 15.44 12.54 -38.27
C ASP A 26 15.53 12.31 -36.75
N LYS A 27 16.70 11.90 -36.25
CA LYS A 27 16.95 11.76 -34.80
C LYS A 27 17.11 13.08 -34.04
N SER A 28 17.45 14.18 -34.71
CA SER A 28 17.61 15.49 -34.06
C SER A 28 16.30 16.27 -33.94
N LYS A 29 15.19 15.73 -34.45
CA LYS A 29 13.86 16.25 -34.13
C LYS A 29 13.54 15.84 -32.70
N GLU A 30 13.77 16.77 -31.78
CA GLU A 30 13.39 16.61 -30.37
C GLU A 30 11.93 16.17 -30.29
N GLU A 31 11.68 15.08 -29.54
CA GLU A 31 10.32 14.58 -29.35
C GLU A 31 9.47 15.72 -28.77
N PRO A 32 8.31 16.04 -29.38
CA PRO A 32 7.50 17.14 -28.92
C PRO A 32 7.12 16.88 -27.46
N VAL A 33 7.60 17.73 -26.55
CA VAL A 33 7.34 17.59 -25.12
C VAL A 33 5.84 17.77 -24.91
N VAL A 34 5.13 16.65 -24.74
CA VAL A 34 3.68 16.67 -24.51
C VAL A 34 3.43 17.06 -23.06
N TYR A 35 3.20 18.35 -22.83
CA TYR A 35 2.79 18.86 -21.54
C TYR A 35 1.35 18.44 -21.26
N LYS A 36 1.17 17.55 -20.29
CA LYS A 36 -0.15 17.28 -19.72
C LYS A 36 -0.48 18.42 -18.77
N THR A 37 -1.46 19.24 -19.15
CA THR A 37 -2.02 20.27 -18.29
C THR A 37 -3.34 19.75 -17.74
N GLU A 38 -3.54 19.93 -16.44
CA GLU A 38 -4.82 19.63 -15.78
C GLU A 38 -5.49 20.96 -15.40
N THR A 39 -6.82 20.98 -15.49
CA THR A 39 -7.59 22.16 -15.12
C THR A 39 -7.87 22.16 -13.61
N PRO A 40 -7.81 23.32 -12.93
CA PRO A 40 -8.11 23.39 -11.52
C PRO A 40 -9.59 23.06 -11.29
N PHE A 41 -9.85 22.14 -10.36
CA PHE A 41 -11.20 21.78 -9.95
C PHE A 41 -11.37 21.99 -8.45
N VAL A 42 -12.55 22.45 -8.06
CA VAL A 42 -12.90 22.60 -6.64
C VAL A 42 -13.26 21.21 -6.11
N THR A 43 -12.47 20.72 -5.16
CA THR A 43 -12.73 19.46 -4.48
C THR A 43 -12.53 19.58 -2.98
N ASN A 44 -13.21 18.72 -2.24
CA ASN A 44 -13.09 18.66 -0.79
C ASN A 44 -11.94 17.73 -0.41
N ILE A 45 -11.00 18.25 0.39
CA ILE A 45 -9.89 17.45 0.92
C ILE A 45 -10.37 16.72 2.17
N ILE A 46 -10.65 15.43 2.04
CA ILE A 46 -11.06 14.58 3.17
C ILE A 46 -9.80 14.00 3.82
N LYS A 47 -9.38 14.56 4.96
CA LYS A 47 -8.33 13.99 5.79
C LYS A 47 -8.89 12.81 6.58
N LYS A 48 -8.59 11.59 6.14
CA LYS A 48 -8.94 10.36 6.86
C LYS A 48 -7.84 10.03 7.87
N THR A 49 -8.21 9.93 9.14
CA THR A 49 -7.32 9.44 10.20
C THR A 49 -7.97 8.20 10.81
N VAL A 50 -7.15 7.19 11.10
CA VAL A 50 -7.61 5.95 11.73
C VAL A 50 -7.49 6.12 13.24
N ALA A 51 -8.61 6.15 13.95
CA ALA A 51 -8.62 6.10 15.41
C ALA A 51 -8.71 4.64 15.82
N THR A 52 -7.56 4.02 16.13
CA THR A 52 -7.53 2.69 16.72
C THR A 52 -7.80 2.81 18.22
N GLY A 53 -8.72 2.00 18.73
CA GLY A 53 -9.06 1.92 20.14
C GLY A 53 -9.38 0.48 20.51
N SER A 54 -9.00 0.08 21.73
CA SER A 54 -9.31 -1.26 22.24
C SER A 54 -10.66 -1.26 22.96
N VAL A 55 -11.43 -2.33 22.79
CA VAL A 55 -12.69 -2.52 23.53
C VAL A 55 -12.35 -3.03 24.92
N VAL A 56 -12.68 -2.25 25.95
CA VAL A 56 -12.51 -2.64 27.36
C VAL A 56 -13.88 -2.85 28.02
N PRO A 57 -13.99 -3.76 29.01
CA PRO A 57 -15.22 -3.92 29.78
C PRO A 57 -15.65 -2.61 30.44
N ARG A 58 -16.93 -2.25 30.33
CA ARG A 58 -17.46 -1.04 30.98
C ARG A 58 -17.44 -1.12 32.51
N LYS A 59 -17.58 -2.33 33.05
CA LYS A 59 -17.57 -2.63 34.49
C LYS A 59 -16.85 -3.94 34.70
N GLU A 60 -15.80 -3.88 35.50
CA GLU A 60 -15.05 -5.04 35.97
C GLU A 60 -15.18 -5.06 37.49
N ILE A 61 -15.58 -6.21 38.04
CA ILE A 61 -15.87 -6.35 39.47
C ILE A 61 -15.20 -7.64 39.95
N ASP A 62 -14.25 -7.50 40.87
CA ASP A 62 -13.64 -8.62 41.55
C ASP A 62 -14.59 -9.17 42.63
N ILE A 63 -14.96 -10.44 42.50
CA ILE A 63 -15.81 -11.13 43.46
C ILE A 63 -14.93 -11.77 44.52
N LYS A 64 -14.90 -11.18 45.71
CA LYS A 64 -14.16 -11.71 46.87
C LYS A 64 -15.11 -12.39 47.86
N PRO A 65 -14.70 -13.50 48.48
CA PRO A 65 -15.41 -14.07 49.62
C PRO A 65 -15.57 -13.06 50.75
N VAL A 66 -16.77 -12.97 51.33
CA VAL A 66 -17.06 -12.08 52.47
C VAL A 66 -16.51 -12.68 53.78
N VAL A 67 -16.39 -14.01 53.84
CA VAL A 67 -15.89 -14.75 55.01
C VAL A 67 -14.67 -15.58 54.63
N SER A 68 -13.76 -15.74 55.57
CA SER A 68 -12.61 -16.65 55.44
C SER A 68 -13.08 -18.10 55.64
N GLY A 69 -12.70 -18.98 54.72
CA GLY A 69 -13.06 -20.39 54.73
C GLY A 69 -12.45 -21.11 53.54
N ILE A 70 -12.68 -22.42 53.42
CA ILE A 70 -12.17 -23.22 52.31
C ILE A 70 -13.24 -23.31 51.22
N ILE A 71 -12.87 -23.06 49.96
CA ILE A 71 -13.78 -23.25 48.83
C ILE A 71 -14.07 -24.75 48.68
N SER A 72 -15.32 -25.13 48.90
CA SER A 72 -15.79 -26.52 48.77
C SER A 72 -16.15 -26.88 47.33
N ALA A 73 -16.68 -25.94 46.56
CA ALA A 73 -17.07 -26.15 45.16
C ALA A 73 -17.13 -24.82 44.39
N ILE A 74 -16.82 -24.86 43.09
CA ILE A 74 -16.98 -23.76 42.14
C ILE A 74 -17.98 -24.22 41.08
N TYR A 75 -19.01 -23.42 40.81
CA TYR A 75 -20.13 -23.78 39.92
C TYR A 75 -20.07 -23.09 38.55
N VAL A 76 -19.06 -22.26 38.31
CA VAL A 76 -18.91 -21.47 37.08
C VAL A 76 -17.56 -21.74 36.42
N GLN A 77 -17.52 -21.60 35.10
CA GLN A 77 -16.30 -21.70 34.30
C GLN A 77 -15.94 -20.36 33.66
N GLU A 78 -14.67 -20.18 33.28
CA GLU A 78 -14.20 -18.97 32.60
C GLU A 78 -14.95 -18.77 31.27
N GLY A 79 -15.39 -17.54 31.02
CA GLY A 79 -16.20 -17.19 29.84
C GLY A 79 -17.68 -17.56 29.93
N GLN A 80 -18.13 -18.23 31.01
CA GLN A 80 -19.54 -18.52 31.23
C GLN A 80 -20.31 -17.23 31.56
N MET A 81 -21.42 -17.02 30.86
CA MET A 81 -22.34 -15.91 31.15
C MET A 81 -23.11 -16.20 32.44
N VAL A 82 -22.98 -15.31 33.43
CA VAL A 82 -23.68 -15.39 34.71
C VAL A 82 -24.68 -14.26 34.87
N LYS A 83 -25.77 -14.50 35.60
CA LYS A 83 -26.79 -13.51 35.94
C LYS A 83 -26.71 -13.13 37.41
N LYS A 84 -27.35 -12.00 37.74
CA LYS A 84 -27.44 -11.55 39.13
C LYS A 84 -28.20 -12.59 39.96
N GLY A 85 -27.53 -13.15 40.96
CA GLY A 85 -28.11 -14.14 41.89
C GLY A 85 -27.60 -15.57 41.68
N ASP A 86 -26.82 -15.83 40.63
CA ASP A 86 -26.25 -17.15 40.40
C ASP A 86 -25.21 -17.51 41.48
N LEU A 87 -25.20 -18.78 41.90
CA LEU A 87 -24.22 -19.29 42.84
C LEU A 87 -22.89 -19.53 42.12
N ILE A 88 -21.85 -18.81 42.54
CA ILE A 88 -20.52 -18.85 41.91
C ILE A 88 -19.63 -19.91 42.59
N ALA A 89 -19.63 -19.93 43.92
CA ALA A 89 -18.84 -20.86 44.72
C ALA A 89 -19.50 -21.13 46.07
N LYS A 90 -19.18 -22.29 46.68
CA LYS A 90 -19.60 -22.67 48.02
C LYS A 90 -18.41 -22.69 48.97
N ILE A 91 -18.53 -22.04 50.12
CA ILE A 91 -17.51 -21.98 51.17
C ILE A 91 -17.94 -22.92 52.31
N ARG A 92 -16.98 -23.61 52.93
CA ARG A 92 -17.15 -24.38 54.17
C ARG A 92 -16.50 -23.67 55.35
#